data_AF-A0A4Q3CDQ1-F1
#
_entry.id   AF-A0A4Q3CDQ1-F1
#
_cell.length_a   1.000
_cell.length_b   1.000
_cell.length_c   1.000
_cell.angle_alpha   90.00
_cell.angle_beta   90.00
_cell.angle_gamma   90.00
#
_symmetry.space_group_name_H-M   'P 1'
#
loop_
_entity.id
_entity.type
_entity.pdbx_description
1 polymer ?
#
loop_
_entity_poly.entity_id
_entity_poly.type
_entity_poly.pdbx_seq_one_letter_code
_entity_poly.pdbx_strand_id
1 'polypeptide(L)'
;MKGFLLSFRSEFYKTRKTLGFWGSIILPLLITLLAFAAIYFKSDSFANKPGMLLWIQFSMISLGSMGTLLLPIYTIFVAYSVNNVEHKADTWKTLFSLPISRWAVYGAKYAYAFFLLFICMSLFTLLNIGFGNLLGVLKPELKFGEYHMELQLAQVFFKLLLSALGILSIQFLLSLLWSDFLKPMGLGFV
;
A
#
# COMPACT_ATOMS: atom_id res chain seq x y z
N MET A 1 0.00 4.44 27.32
CA MET A 1 -0.70 4.86 26.07
C MET A 1 -0.15 6.17 25.48
N LYS A 2 0.05 7.25 26.25
CA LYS A 2 0.58 8.52 25.73
C LYS A 2 1.90 8.40 24.94
N GLY A 3 2.86 7.62 25.43
CA GLY A 3 4.16 7.41 24.76
C GLY A 3 4.04 6.81 23.35
N PHE A 4 3.16 5.81 23.16
CA PHE A 4 2.93 5.19 21.85
C PHE A 4 2.36 6.20 20.83
N LEU A 5 1.35 6.97 21.23
CA LEU A 5 0.72 7.99 20.37
C LEU A 5 1.70 9.09 19.97
N LEU A 6 2.54 9.54 20.90
CA LEU A 6 3.59 10.52 20.62
C LEU A 6 4.62 9.96 19.64
N SER A 7 5.09 8.73 19.87
CA SER A 7 6.00 8.04 18.95
C SER A 7 5.38 7.90 17.56
N PHE A 8 4.13 7.45 17.45
CA PHE A 8 3.44 7.28 16.17
C PHE A 8 3.31 8.60 15.40
N ARG A 9 2.93 9.69 16.08
CA ARG A 9 2.88 11.03 15.47
C ARG A 9 4.26 11.47 15.00
N SER A 10 5.31 11.18 15.78
CA SER A 10 6.68 11.50 15.38
C SER A 10 7.07 10.79 14.09
N GLU A 11 6.66 9.53 13.90
CA GLU A 11 6.91 8.77 12.67
C GLU A 11 6.28 9.43 11.45
N PHE A 12 5.06 9.94 11.57
CA PHE A 12 4.42 10.70 10.50
C PHE A 12 5.24 11.94 10.11
N TYR A 13 5.66 12.74 11.08
CA TYR A 13 6.44 13.96 10.78
C TYR A 13 7.82 13.67 10.18
N LYS A 14 8.46 12.57 10.58
CA LYS A 14 9.73 12.10 10.03
C LYS A 14 9.60 11.58 8.61
N THR A 15 8.54 10.83 8.33
CA THR A 15 8.42 10.05 7.09
C THR A 15 7.54 10.71 6.02
N ARG A 16 6.78 11.76 6.31
CA ARG A 16 5.93 12.48 5.32
C ARG A 16 6.64 12.95 4.05
N LYS A 17 7.97 13.06 4.07
CA LYS A 17 8.79 13.43 2.89
C LYS A 17 9.54 12.24 2.29
N THR A 18 9.35 11.03 2.81
CA THR A 18 10.02 9.83 2.30
C THR A 18 9.22 9.21 1.17
N LEU A 19 9.93 8.49 0.30
CA LEU A 19 9.32 7.71 -0.76
C LEU A 19 8.41 6.60 -0.21
N GLY A 20 8.65 6.09 1.00
CA GLY A 20 7.76 5.10 1.63
C GLY A 20 6.35 5.65 1.88
N PHE A 21 6.26 6.88 2.39
CA PHE A 21 4.99 7.58 2.59
C PHE A 21 4.32 7.88 1.24
N TRP A 22 5.03 8.55 0.33
CA TRP A 22 4.45 8.90 -0.98
C TRP A 22 4.08 7.68 -1.81
N GLY A 23 4.82 6.58 -1.71
CA GLY A 23 4.50 5.31 -2.36
C GLY A 23 3.13 4.76 -1.96
N SER A 24 2.67 5.01 -0.72
CA SER A 24 1.34 4.55 -0.26
C SER A 24 0.18 5.23 -0.97
N ILE A 25 0.43 6.38 -1.60
CA ILE A 25 -0.57 7.20 -2.30
C ILE A 25 -0.35 7.12 -3.81
N ILE A 26 0.90 7.28 -4.26
CA ILE A 26 1.25 7.36 -5.68
C ILE A 26 1.06 6.00 -6.37
N LEU A 27 1.42 4.87 -5.74
CA LEU A 27 1.25 3.55 -6.35
C LEU A 27 -0.21 3.24 -6.70
N PRO A 28 -1.17 3.29 -5.73
CA PRO A 28 -2.56 3.02 -6.05
C PRO A 28 -3.11 4.03 -7.06
N LEU A 29 -2.76 5.32 -6.95
CA LEU A 29 -3.21 6.35 -7.87
C LEU A 29 -2.73 6.10 -9.31
N LEU A 30 -1.43 5.89 -9.49
CA LEU A 30 -0.83 5.71 -10.82
C LEU A 30 -1.37 4.45 -11.50
N ILE A 31 -1.39 3.32 -10.79
CA ILE A 31 -1.81 2.04 -11.35
C ILE A 31 -3.29 2.06 -11.73
N THR A 32 -4.15 2.60 -10.86
CA THR A 32 -5.58 2.67 -11.13
C THR A 32 -5.92 3.68 -12.23
N LEU A 33 -5.19 4.79 -12.31
CA LEU A 33 -5.32 5.76 -13.40
C LEU A 33 -4.89 5.17 -14.74
N LEU A 34 -3.80 4.38 -14.78
CA LEU A 34 -3.38 3.67 -15.97
C LEU A 34 -4.41 2.62 -16.40
N ALA A 35 -5.00 1.90 -15.44
CA ALA A 35 -6.10 0.97 -15.72
C ALA A 35 -7.32 1.69 -16.33
N PHE A 36 -7.66 2.85 -15.77
CA PHE A 36 -8.74 3.70 -16.28
C PHE A 36 -8.47 4.15 -17.72
N ALA A 37 -7.28 4.71 -17.97
CA ALA A 37 -6.87 5.16 -19.30
C ALA A 37 -6.88 4.00 -20.32
N ALA A 38 -6.38 2.83 -19.93
CA ALA A 38 -6.32 1.66 -20.79
C ALA A 38 -7.71 1.21 -21.29
N ILE A 39 -8.72 1.23 -20.41
CA ILE A 39 -10.10 0.90 -20.80
C ILE A 39 -10.75 2.05 -21.55
N TYR A 40 -10.54 3.29 -21.13
CA TYR A 40 -11.11 4.47 -21.76
C TYR A 40 -10.73 4.56 -23.25
N PHE A 41 -9.44 4.41 -23.57
CA PHE A 41 -8.94 4.48 -24.95
C PHE A 41 -9.33 3.28 -25.83
N LYS A 42 -9.68 2.14 -25.23
CA LYS A 42 -10.10 0.92 -25.95
C LYS A 42 -11.60 0.64 -25.82
N SER A 43 -12.39 1.63 -25.42
CA SER A 43 -13.81 1.48 -25.09
C SER A 43 -14.62 0.79 -26.20
N ASP A 44 -14.35 1.09 -27.47
CA ASP A 44 -15.04 0.50 -28.63
C ASP A 44 -14.89 -1.03 -28.70
N SER A 45 -13.73 -1.58 -28.28
CA SER A 45 -13.48 -3.03 -28.25
C SER A 45 -14.17 -3.72 -27.05
N PHE A 46 -14.55 -2.95 -26.04
CA PHE A 46 -15.11 -3.43 -24.78
C PHE A 46 -16.63 -3.27 -24.68
N ALA A 47 -17.26 -2.47 -25.54
CA ALA A 47 -18.70 -2.17 -25.52
C ALA A 47 -19.61 -3.41 -25.57
N ASN A 48 -19.20 -4.49 -26.24
CA ASN A 48 -19.99 -5.72 -26.35
C ASN A 48 -19.83 -6.69 -25.17
N LYS A 49 -18.96 -6.39 -24.19
CA LYS A 49 -18.71 -7.31 -23.06
C LYS A 49 -19.71 -7.09 -21.92
N PRO A 50 -20.06 -8.16 -21.16
CA PRO A 50 -20.86 -8.02 -19.95
C PRO A 50 -20.19 -7.10 -18.91
N GLY A 51 -20.97 -6.32 -18.17
CA GLY A 51 -20.47 -5.41 -17.13
C GLY A 51 -19.58 -6.09 -16.09
N MET A 52 -19.94 -7.31 -15.67
CA MET A 52 -19.12 -8.12 -14.76
C MET A 52 -17.71 -8.40 -15.31
N LEU A 53 -17.60 -8.75 -16.59
CA LEU A 53 -16.32 -9.08 -17.21
C LEU A 53 -15.44 -7.83 -17.36
N LEU A 54 -16.05 -6.67 -17.60
CA LEU A 54 -15.37 -5.38 -17.65
C LEU A 54 -14.81 -4.98 -16.28
N TRP A 55 -15.60 -5.13 -15.22
CA TRP A 55 -15.15 -4.93 -13.85
C TRP A 55 -13.97 -5.84 -13.51
N ILE A 56 -14.04 -7.14 -13.86
CA ILE A 56 -12.94 -8.07 -13.65
C ILE A 56 -11.70 -7.58 -14.42
N GLN A 57 -11.81 -7.30 -15.74
CA GLN A 57 -10.66 -6.89 -16.54
C GLN A 57 -10.02 -5.60 -16.06
N PHE A 58 -10.83 -4.62 -15.66
CA PHE A 58 -10.38 -3.37 -15.06
C PHE A 58 -9.62 -3.61 -13.76
N SER A 59 -10.25 -4.30 -12.82
CA SER A 59 -9.67 -4.51 -11.49
C SER A 59 -8.50 -5.48 -11.51
N MET A 60 -8.43 -6.39 -12.48
CA MET A 60 -7.28 -7.29 -12.67
C MET A 60 -5.99 -6.56 -13.02
N ILE A 61 -6.03 -5.36 -13.59
CA ILE A 61 -4.82 -4.55 -13.78
C ILE A 61 -4.23 -4.17 -12.43
N SER A 62 -5.08 -3.62 -11.54
CA SER A 62 -4.67 -3.21 -10.18
C SER A 62 -4.32 -4.40 -9.29
N LEU A 63 -5.16 -5.44 -9.31
CA LEU A 63 -4.98 -6.66 -8.52
C LEU A 63 -3.79 -7.47 -9.02
N GLY A 64 -3.58 -7.57 -10.32
CA GLY A 64 -2.44 -8.27 -10.92
C GLY A 64 -1.13 -7.54 -10.63
N SER A 65 -1.11 -6.21 -10.69
CA SER A 65 0.09 -5.45 -10.32
C SER A 65 0.38 -5.58 -8.83
N MET A 66 -0.61 -5.34 -7.96
CA MET A 66 -0.36 -5.30 -6.52
C MET A 66 -0.21 -6.70 -5.95
N GLY A 67 -1.08 -7.64 -6.31
CA GLY A 67 -1.11 -9.00 -5.78
C GLY A 67 0.03 -9.93 -6.23
N THR A 68 0.96 -9.45 -7.06
CA THR A 68 2.15 -10.21 -7.49
C THR A 68 3.40 -9.73 -6.74
N LEU A 69 4.50 -9.48 -7.45
CA LEU A 69 5.79 -9.12 -6.87
C LEU A 69 5.79 -7.72 -6.23
N LEU A 70 4.85 -6.86 -6.61
CA LEU A 70 4.79 -5.50 -6.08
C LEU A 70 4.44 -5.47 -4.59
N LEU A 71 3.56 -6.38 -4.10
CA LEU A 71 3.20 -6.46 -2.69
C LEU A 71 4.41 -6.71 -1.77
N PRO A 72 5.20 -7.79 -1.95
CA PRO A 72 6.36 -8.04 -1.10
C PRO A 72 7.38 -6.93 -1.24
N ILE A 73 7.68 -6.45 -2.46
CA ILE A 73 8.65 -5.36 -2.69
C ILE A 73 8.25 -4.11 -1.92
N TYR A 74 7.01 -3.68 -2.08
CA TYR A 74 6.51 -2.48 -1.43
C TYR A 74 6.49 -2.64 0.09
N THR A 75 6.12 -3.83 0.59
CA THR A 75 6.11 -4.13 2.02
C THR A 75 7.51 -4.07 2.63
N ILE A 76 8.50 -4.70 1.99
CA ILE A 76 9.92 -4.61 2.37
C ILE A 76 10.38 -3.16 2.39
N PHE A 77 10.03 -2.41 1.34
CA PHE A 77 10.41 -1.01 1.21
C PHE A 77 9.81 -0.12 2.29
N VAL A 78 8.54 -0.33 2.67
CA VAL A 78 7.89 0.41 3.76
C VAL A 78 8.54 0.09 5.09
N ALA A 79 8.77 -1.20 5.40
CA ALA A 79 9.45 -1.63 6.63
C ALA A 79 10.83 -0.95 6.76
N TYR A 80 11.60 -0.99 5.68
CA TYR A 80 12.90 -0.33 5.60
C TYR A 80 12.78 1.19 5.75
N SER A 81 11.89 1.85 4.99
CA SER A 81 11.79 3.31 4.97
C SER A 81 11.45 3.89 6.33
N VAL A 82 10.69 3.18 7.17
CA VAL A 82 10.32 3.64 8.52
C VAL A 82 11.49 3.55 9.49
N ASN A 83 12.35 2.53 9.38
CA ASN A 83 13.50 2.35 10.27
C ASN A 83 14.77 3.06 9.77
N ASN A 84 14.88 3.29 8.46
CA ASN A 84 16.04 3.92 7.85
C ASN A 84 16.20 5.40 8.23
N VAL A 85 15.12 6.07 8.66
CA VAL A 85 15.22 7.46 9.12
C VAL A 85 16.15 7.56 10.33
N GLU A 86 16.03 6.64 11.28
CA GLU A 86 16.85 6.60 12.49
C GLU A 86 18.27 6.12 12.20
N HIS A 87 18.43 5.13 11.32
CA HIS A 87 19.74 4.66 10.88
C HIS A 87 20.55 5.77 10.20
N LYS A 88 19.92 6.53 9.29
CA LYS A 88 20.59 7.63 8.58
C LYS A 88 20.96 8.80 9.48
N ALA A 89 20.20 9.04 10.54
CA ALA A 89 20.42 10.15 11.47
C ALA A 89 21.22 9.75 12.72
N ASP A 90 21.63 8.49 12.87
CA ASP A 90 22.20 7.89 14.09
C ASP A 90 21.43 8.25 15.37
N THR A 91 20.09 8.32 15.27
CA THR A 91 19.23 8.83 16.36
C THR A 91 18.71 7.73 17.28
N TRP A 92 19.04 6.46 17.04
CA TRP A 92 18.59 5.34 17.87
C TRP A 92 19.01 5.50 19.34
N LYS A 93 20.25 5.95 19.60
CA LYS A 93 20.75 6.18 20.96
C LYS A 93 19.98 7.30 21.66
N THR A 94 19.76 8.41 20.95
CA THR A 94 18.98 9.55 21.44
C THR A 94 17.53 9.18 21.71
N LEU A 95 16.92 8.36 20.85
CA LEU A 95 15.55 7.90 21.02
C LEU A 95 15.38 7.03 22.26
N PHE A 96 16.40 6.21 22.58
CA PHE A 96 16.40 5.34 23.77
C PHE A 96 16.89 6.00 25.05
N SER A 97 17.39 7.24 25.00
CA SER A 97 17.65 8.04 26.21
C SER A 97 16.41 8.79 26.70
N LEU A 98 15.38 8.92 25.85
CA LEU A 98 14.09 9.48 26.25
C LEU A 98 13.40 8.56 27.26
N PRO A 99 12.58 9.10 28.18
CA PRO A 99 11.82 8.33 29.17
C PRO A 99 10.59 7.66 28.53
N ILE A 100 10.79 6.95 27.42
CA ILE A 100 9.76 6.24 26.65
C ILE A 100 10.18 4.77 26.58
N SER A 101 9.23 3.85 26.79
CA SER A 101 9.53 2.43 26.71
C SER A 101 9.93 2.03 25.28
N ARG A 102 10.93 1.16 25.15
CA ARG A 102 11.39 0.63 23.85
C ARG A 102 10.26 -0.06 23.09
N TRP A 103 9.40 -0.79 23.81
CA TRP A 103 8.20 -1.42 23.24
C TRP A 103 7.21 -0.42 22.64
N ALA A 104 7.04 0.76 23.26
CA ALA A 104 6.19 1.79 22.69
C ALA A 104 6.78 2.38 21.40
N VAL A 105 8.11 2.50 21.30
CA VAL A 105 8.80 2.96 20.09
C VAL A 105 8.67 1.94 18.96
N TYR A 106 9.04 0.68 19.22
CA TYR A 106 8.96 -0.37 18.19
C TYR A 106 7.52 -0.63 17.75
N GLY A 107 6.58 -0.69 18.70
CA GLY A 107 5.16 -0.85 18.40
C GLY A 107 4.63 0.30 17.57
N ALA A 108 5.00 1.55 17.88
CA ALA A 108 4.55 2.70 17.11
C ALA A 108 5.09 2.69 15.67
N LYS A 109 6.36 2.31 15.47
CA LYS A 109 6.97 2.18 14.15
C LYS A 109 6.33 1.07 13.32
N TYR A 110 6.11 -0.10 13.93
CA TYR A 110 5.44 -1.20 13.25
C TYR A 110 3.99 -0.83 12.87
N ALA A 111 3.24 -0.24 13.82
CA ALA A 111 1.88 0.23 13.56
C ALA A 111 1.84 1.30 12.48
N TYR A 112 2.85 2.17 12.41
CA TYR A 112 2.96 3.18 11.37
C TYR A 112 3.26 2.57 10.00
N ALA A 113 4.17 1.60 9.92
CA ALA A 113 4.43 0.85 8.68
C ALA A 113 3.17 0.12 8.20
N PHE A 114 2.44 -0.55 9.11
CA PHE A 114 1.15 -1.15 8.80
C PHE A 114 0.12 -0.12 8.33
N PHE A 115 0.06 1.05 8.97
CA PHE A 115 -0.84 2.14 8.58
C PHE A 115 -0.58 2.63 7.14
N LEU A 116 0.68 2.70 6.70
CA LEU A 116 1.01 3.02 5.30
C LEU A 116 0.50 1.96 4.32
N LEU A 117 0.65 0.67 4.65
CA LEU A 117 0.08 -0.42 3.84
C LEU A 117 -1.44 -0.37 3.82
N PHE A 118 -2.07 -0.08 4.96
CA PHE A 118 -3.52 0.07 5.06
C PHE A 118 -4.04 1.22 4.18
N ILE A 119 -3.38 2.38 4.19
CA ILE A 119 -3.72 3.50 3.29
C ILE A 119 -3.61 3.05 1.84
N CYS A 120 -2.51 2.39 1.47
CA CYS A 120 -2.27 1.92 0.11
C CYS A 120 -3.40 1.00 -0.39
N MET A 121 -3.76 -0.02 0.39
CA MET A 121 -4.83 -0.97 0.04
C MET A 121 -6.22 -0.32 0.05
N SER A 122 -6.46 0.60 0.97
CA SER A 122 -7.72 1.35 1.03
C SER A 122 -7.86 2.25 -0.21
N LEU A 123 -6.80 2.93 -0.62
CA LEU A 123 -6.79 3.74 -1.84
C LEU A 123 -6.95 2.88 -3.09
N PHE A 124 -6.31 1.72 -3.18
CA PHE A 124 -6.58 0.78 -4.27
C PHE A 124 -8.06 0.42 -4.37
N THR A 125 -8.70 0.13 -3.24
CA THR A 125 -10.14 -0.19 -3.19
C THR A 125 -10.99 0.99 -3.64
N LEU A 126 -10.80 2.17 -3.03
CA LEU A 126 -11.59 3.37 -3.29
C LEU A 126 -11.41 3.88 -4.72
N LEU A 127 -10.18 3.88 -5.23
CA LEU A 127 -9.89 4.36 -6.58
C LEU A 127 -10.37 3.38 -7.66
N ASN A 128 -10.31 2.05 -7.43
CA ASN A 128 -10.92 1.10 -8.36
C ASN A 128 -12.44 1.31 -8.44
N ILE A 129 -13.11 1.43 -7.30
CA ILE A 129 -14.56 1.67 -7.29
C ILE A 129 -14.88 3.02 -7.94
N GLY A 130 -14.17 4.08 -7.54
CA GLY A 130 -14.37 5.43 -8.04
C GLY A 130 -14.16 5.55 -9.55
N PHE A 131 -13.06 4.99 -10.07
CA PHE A 131 -12.77 5.04 -11.51
C PHE A 131 -13.64 4.09 -12.33
N GLY A 132 -14.02 2.92 -11.80
CA GLY A 132 -14.98 2.04 -12.47
C GLY A 132 -16.35 2.71 -12.63
N ASN A 133 -16.84 3.38 -11.58
CA ASN A 133 -18.08 4.15 -11.64
C ASN A 133 -17.95 5.36 -12.58
N LEU A 134 -16.82 6.06 -12.55
CA LEU A 134 -16.54 7.17 -13.47
C LEU A 134 -16.55 6.72 -14.94
N LEU A 135 -16.00 5.54 -15.26
CA LEU A 135 -16.07 4.97 -16.61
C LEU A 135 -17.52 4.73 -17.04
N GLY A 136 -18.36 4.20 -16.16
CA GLY A 136 -19.79 4.00 -16.45
C GLY A 136 -20.54 5.30 -16.75
N VAL A 137 -20.17 6.41 -16.11
CA VAL A 137 -20.76 7.74 -16.38
C VAL A 137 -20.24 8.33 -17.68
N LEU A 138 -18.93 8.27 -17.94
CA LEU A 138 -18.31 8.86 -19.12
C LEU A 138 -18.58 8.08 -20.42
N LYS A 139 -18.74 6.76 -20.29
CA LYS A 139 -19.00 5.84 -21.40
C LYS A 139 -20.14 4.89 -21.01
N PRO A 140 -21.41 5.33 -21.10
CA PRO A 140 -22.57 4.50 -20.76
C PRO A 140 -22.68 3.20 -21.56
N GLU A 141 -22.06 3.15 -22.74
CA GLU A 141 -21.90 1.93 -23.56
C GLU A 141 -21.14 0.82 -22.81
N LEU A 142 -20.25 1.21 -21.89
CA LEU A 142 -19.60 0.30 -20.98
C LEU A 142 -20.56 0.04 -19.81
N LYS A 143 -21.11 -1.16 -19.75
CA LYS A 143 -22.13 -1.63 -18.80
C LYS A 143 -21.65 -1.74 -17.34
N PHE A 144 -20.75 -0.85 -16.89
CA PHE A 144 -20.25 -0.81 -15.52
C PHE A 144 -21.36 -0.56 -14.50
N GLY A 145 -22.42 0.17 -14.87
CA GLY A 145 -23.58 0.42 -14.00
C GLY A 145 -24.52 -0.78 -13.82
N GLU A 146 -24.38 -1.84 -14.63
CA GLU A 146 -25.22 -3.04 -14.51
C GLU A 146 -24.69 -4.05 -13.47
N TYR A 147 -23.48 -3.83 -12.93
CA TYR A 147 -22.84 -4.76 -12.01
C TYR A 147 -22.07 -4.02 -10.91
N HIS A 148 -22.19 -4.51 -9.67
CA HIS A 148 -21.55 -3.93 -8.49
C HIS A 148 -20.49 -4.89 -7.95
N MET A 149 -19.23 -4.42 -7.87
CA MET A 149 -18.09 -5.20 -7.37
C MET A 149 -17.46 -4.62 -6.09
N GLU A 150 -18.11 -3.67 -5.41
CA GLU A 150 -17.46 -2.94 -4.31
C GLU A 150 -17.03 -3.87 -3.18
N LEU A 151 -17.90 -4.80 -2.79
CA LEU A 151 -17.65 -5.74 -1.70
C LEU A 151 -16.51 -6.71 -2.06
N GLN A 152 -16.49 -7.24 -3.27
CA GLN A 152 -15.47 -8.20 -3.71
C GLN A 152 -14.10 -7.51 -3.78
N LEU A 153 -14.03 -6.27 -4.28
CA LEU A 153 -12.79 -5.50 -4.31
C LEU A 153 -12.28 -5.22 -2.90
N ALA A 154 -13.15 -4.77 -1.99
CA ALA A 154 -12.79 -4.54 -0.60
C ALA A 154 -12.26 -5.82 0.07
N GLN A 155 -12.92 -6.96 -0.15
CA GLN A 155 -12.48 -8.24 0.39
C GLN A 155 -11.11 -8.67 -0.15
N VAL A 156 -10.86 -8.51 -1.45
CA VAL A 156 -9.59 -8.94 -2.05
C VAL A 156 -8.43 -8.06 -1.59
N PHE A 157 -8.58 -6.73 -1.61
CA PHE A 157 -7.52 -5.84 -1.11
C PHE A 157 -7.30 -5.98 0.40
N PHE A 158 -8.34 -6.28 1.17
CA PHE A 158 -8.20 -6.61 2.58
C PHE A 158 -7.42 -7.92 2.79
N LYS A 159 -7.68 -8.96 1.98
CA LYS A 159 -6.88 -10.20 2.01
C LYS A 159 -5.40 -9.94 1.66
N LEU A 160 -5.12 -9.06 0.69
CA LEU A 160 -3.76 -8.64 0.35
C LEU A 160 -3.08 -7.86 1.48
N LEU A 161 -3.83 -7.04 2.22
CA LEU A 161 -3.31 -6.39 3.43
C LEU A 161 -2.92 -7.43 4.49
N LEU A 162 -3.77 -8.43 4.71
CA LEU A 162 -3.50 -9.50 5.67
C LEU A 162 -2.30 -10.36 5.26
N SER A 163 -2.13 -10.66 3.97
CA SER A 163 -0.94 -11.38 3.50
C SER A 163 0.35 -10.55 3.67
N ALA A 164 0.27 -9.23 3.49
CA ALA A 164 1.40 -8.33 3.70
C ALA A 164 1.86 -8.26 5.18
N LEU A 165 0.98 -8.53 6.15
CA LEU A 165 1.36 -8.51 7.58
C LEU A 165 2.46 -9.50 7.92
N GLY A 166 2.43 -10.70 7.33
CA GLY A 166 3.47 -11.71 7.55
C GLY A 166 4.84 -11.22 7.07
N ILE A 167 4.87 -10.70 5.84
CA ILE A 167 6.07 -10.11 5.23
C ILE A 167 6.56 -8.93 6.05
N LEU A 168 5.66 -8.01 6.41
CA LEU A 168 5.96 -6.83 7.21
C LEU A 168 6.61 -7.21 8.54
N SER A 169 6.08 -8.23 9.24
CA SER A 169 6.59 -8.63 10.56
C SER A 169 8.03 -9.10 10.51
N ILE A 170 8.37 -9.95 9.54
CA ILE A 170 9.73 -10.44 9.35
C ILE A 170 10.65 -9.30 8.92
N GLN A 171 10.26 -8.56 7.88
CA GLN A 171 11.08 -7.52 7.28
C GLN A 171 11.30 -6.33 8.21
N PHE A 172 10.31 -6.01 9.05
CA PHE A 172 10.45 -4.99 10.09
C PHE A 172 11.54 -5.37 11.08
N LEU A 173 11.57 -6.61 11.58
CA LEU A 173 12.63 -7.08 12.48
C LEU A 173 14.01 -7.04 11.83
N LEU A 174 14.12 -7.48 10.57
CA LEU A 174 15.39 -7.42 9.83
C LEU A 174 15.88 -5.99 9.63
N SER A 175 14.97 -5.05 9.36
CA SER A 175 15.30 -3.64 9.18
C SER A 175 15.69 -2.91 10.48
N LEU A 176 15.41 -3.48 11.65
CA LEU A 176 15.94 -2.98 12.92
C LEU A 176 17.41 -3.38 13.10
N LEU A 177 17.78 -4.58 12.64
CA LEU A 177 19.13 -5.14 12.76
C LEU A 177 20.11 -4.51 11.77
N TRP A 178 19.65 -4.21 10.56
CA TRP A 178 20.49 -3.70 9.48
C TRP A 178 19.99 -2.37 8.91
N SER A 179 20.93 -1.44 8.70
CA SER A 179 20.70 -0.17 7.99
C SER A 179 20.70 -0.34 6.46
N ASP A 180 21.18 -1.48 5.96
CA ASP A 180 21.26 -1.77 4.53
C ASP A 180 19.91 -2.26 4.01
N PHE A 181 19.42 -1.65 2.94
CA PHE A 181 18.21 -2.09 2.24
C PHE A 181 18.38 -3.45 1.54
N LEU A 182 19.57 -3.70 0.99
CA LEU A 182 19.81 -4.84 0.12
C LEU A 182 19.79 -6.19 0.86
N LYS A 183 20.19 -6.23 2.14
CA LYS A 183 20.23 -7.48 2.92
C LYS A 183 18.82 -8.00 3.29
N PRO A 184 17.93 -7.19 3.89
CA PRO A 184 16.53 -7.58 4.10
C PRO A 184 15.79 -7.87 2.79
N MET A 185 16.08 -7.09 1.74
CA MET A 185 15.47 -7.29 0.43
C MET A 185 15.88 -8.63 -0.20
N GLY A 186 17.18 -8.97 -0.19
CA GLY A 186 17.67 -10.25 -0.71
C GLY A 186 17.08 -11.46 0.02
N LEU A 187 16.91 -11.38 1.34
CA LEU A 187 16.26 -12.43 2.13
C LEU A 187 14.73 -12.48 1.92
N GLY A 188 14.11 -11.39 1.50
CA GLY A 188 12.66 -11.35 1.25
C GLY A 188 12.23 -11.95 -0.09
N PHE A 189 13.17 -12.18 -1.00
CA PHE A 189 12.91 -12.75 -2.32
C PHE A 189 13.20 -14.25 -2.41
N VAL A 190 13.91 -14.83 -1.44
CA VAL A 190 14.16 -16.28 -1.30
C VAL A 190 13.04 -16.89 -0.46
#